data_AF-A0A1E5GVJ3-F1
#
_entry.id   AF-A0A1E5GVJ3-F1
#
_cell.length_a   1.000
_cell.length_b   1.000
_cell.length_c   1.000
_cell.angle_alpha   90.00
_cell.angle_beta   90.00
_cell.angle_gamma   90.00
#
_symmetry.space_group_name_H-M   'P 1'
#
loop_
_entity.id
_entity.type
_entity.pdbx_description
1 polymer ?
#
loop_
_entity_poly.entity_id
_entity_poly.type
_entity_poly.pdbx_seq_one_letter_code
_entity_poly.pdbx_strand_id
1 'polypeptide(L)'
;MSTLDWVFIGILSTAILCIIVAGAFFVGAVITRRKMVQLKQRRFKNKKKRAVFKKKAFRLKNKTKKQVRTGLLFFVVGGLLAGGAVFSRYHQATNLSDRDSDGIVEGYYLLTRTEEQLATIKDTKNAEKTRKNIRELAAKLSGFGVRYADPRLTVDGQKMLNRYYSQMKELGLNLNNQSIESLQDKTTYDDYVADIKKVQTIQKNIFAYFKVNETALEQKK
;
A
#
# COMPACT_ATOMS: atom_id res chain seq x y z
N MET A 1 -3.87 10.56 5.84
CA MET A 1 -3.03 10.33 4.65
C MET A 1 -1.62 10.06 5.14
N SER A 2 -1.02 8.95 4.70
CA SER A 2 0.36 8.59 5.04
C SER A 2 1.34 9.44 4.24
N THR A 3 2.58 9.57 4.71
CA THR A 3 3.68 10.24 3.99
C THR A 3 3.87 9.70 2.58
N LEU A 4 3.59 8.40 2.37
CA LEU A 4 3.66 7.77 1.05
C LEU A 4 2.58 8.27 0.07
N ASP A 5 1.44 8.78 0.55
CA ASP A 5 0.42 9.39 -0.32
C ASP A 5 0.91 10.68 -0.93
N TRP A 6 1.49 11.54 -0.09
CA TRP A 6 2.03 12.83 -0.51
C TRP A 6 3.14 12.65 -1.53
N VAL A 7 4.01 11.65 -1.30
CA VAL A 7 5.06 11.28 -2.25
C VAL A 7 4.46 10.72 -3.54
N PHE A 8 3.46 9.83 -3.48
CA PHE A 8 2.80 9.29 -4.67
C PHE A 8 2.14 10.39 -5.50
N ILE A 9 1.35 11.28 -4.88
CA ILE A 9 0.66 12.38 -5.54
C ILE A 9 1.68 13.35 -6.16
N GLY A 10 2.75 13.68 -5.44
CA GLY A 10 3.81 14.56 -5.93
C GLY A 10 4.53 13.97 -7.14
N ILE A 11 4.93 12.70 -7.08
CA ILE A 11 5.61 12.01 -8.18
C ILE A 11 4.69 11.91 -9.40
N LEU A 12 3.43 11.51 -9.21
CA LEU A 12 2.47 11.34 -10.31
C LEU A 12 2.14 12.67 -10.99
N SER A 13 1.91 13.73 -10.21
CA SER A 13 1.66 15.07 -10.73
C SER A 13 2.85 15.60 -11.53
N THR A 14 4.06 15.38 -11.02
CA THR A 14 5.30 15.77 -11.72
C THR A 14 5.47 14.96 -13.02
N ALA A 15 5.16 13.66 -13.01
CA ALA A 15 5.21 12.82 -14.19
C ALA A 15 4.27 13.33 -15.30
N ILE A 16 3.03 13.67 -14.94
CA ILE A 16 2.04 14.23 -15.87
C ILE A 16 2.55 15.55 -16.46
N LEU A 17 3.08 16.44 -15.62
CA LEU A 17 3.64 17.72 -16.07
C LEU A 17 4.81 17.50 -17.05
N CYS A 18 5.71 16.57 -16.76
CA CYS A 18 6.81 16.21 -17.67
C CYS A 18 6.29 15.71 -19.02
N ILE A 19 5.25 14.87 -19.04
CA ILE A 19 4.64 14.35 -20.28
C ILE A 19 4.00 15.48 -21.10
N ILE A 20 3.28 16.40 -20.45
CA ILE A 20 2.66 17.57 -21.11
C ILE A 20 3.75 18.45 -21.74
N VAL A 21 4.80 18.76 -20.97
CA VAL A 21 5.95 19.55 -21.46
C VAL A 21 6.66 18.86 -22.61
N ALA A 22 6.87 17.54 -22.54
CA ALA A 22 7.42 16.75 -23.63
C ALA A 22 6.57 16.86 -24.91
N GLY A 23 5.24 16.72 -24.77
CA GLY A 23 4.28 16.90 -25.86
C GLY A 23 4.39 18.28 -26.51
N ALA A 24 4.43 19.35 -25.71
CA ALA A 24 4.60 20.72 -26.20
C ALA A 24 5.92 20.90 -26.99
N PHE A 25 7.02 20.30 -26.52
CA PHE A 25 8.29 20.32 -27.24
C PHE A 25 8.24 19.55 -28.56
N PHE A 26 7.56 18.39 -28.61
CA PHE A 26 7.39 17.62 -29.84
C PHE A 26 6.51 18.37 -30.86
N VAL A 27 5.38 18.95 -30.43
CA VAL A 27 4.54 19.80 -31.29
C VAL A 27 5.35 20.99 -31.82
N GLY A 28 6.10 21.66 -30.95
CA GLY A 28 7.01 22.75 -31.32
C GLY A 28 8.07 22.33 -32.34
N ALA A 29 8.61 21.11 -32.21
CA ALA A 29 9.56 20.54 -33.16
C ALA A 29 8.92 20.29 -34.53
N VAL A 30 7.69 19.76 -34.57
CA VAL A 30 6.93 19.55 -35.81
C VAL A 30 6.66 20.88 -36.52
N ILE A 31 6.17 21.90 -35.81
CA ILE A 31 5.91 23.24 -36.37
C ILE A 31 7.21 23.84 -36.91
N THR A 32 8.31 23.75 -36.16
CA THR A 32 9.62 24.29 -36.58
C THR A 32 10.17 23.54 -37.80
N ARG A 33 9.96 22.22 -37.88
CA ARG A 33 10.32 21.40 -39.03
C ARG A 33 9.52 21.80 -40.27
N ARG A 34 8.20 22.01 -40.15
CA ARG A 34 7.36 22.51 -41.25
C ARG A 34 7.85 23.87 -41.76
N LYS A 35 8.13 24.82 -40.86
CA LYS A 35 8.71 26.13 -41.20
C LYS A 35 10.06 26.00 -41.92
N MET A 36 10.92 25.07 -41.51
CA MET A 36 12.19 24.80 -42.17
C MET A 36 12.00 24.23 -43.59
N VAL A 37 11.08 23.29 -43.79
CA VAL A 37 10.79 22.70 -45.11
C VAL A 37 10.27 23.76 -46.07
N GLN A 38 9.31 24.59 -45.64
CA GLN A 38 8.83 25.74 -46.42
C GLN A 38 9.96 26.71 -46.80
N LEU A 39 10.90 26.94 -45.89
CA LEU A 39 12.05 27.83 -46.15
C LEU A 39 13.02 27.24 -47.19
N LYS A 40 13.19 25.91 -47.23
CA LYS A 40 14.04 25.20 -48.20
C LYS A 40 13.42 25.11 -49.59
N GLN A 41 12.09 25.05 -49.68
CA GLN A 41 11.37 25.00 -50.95
C GLN A 41 11.45 26.32 -51.72
N ARG A 42 11.69 27.46 -51.05
CA ARG A 42 11.88 28.76 -51.69
C ARG A 42 13.24 28.84 -52.40
N ARG A 43 13.23 28.99 -53.74
CA ARG A 43 14.44 29.23 -54.55
C ARG A 43 14.69 30.74 -54.68
N PHE A 44 15.89 31.19 -54.30
CA PHE A 44 16.32 32.59 -54.47
C PHE A 44 17.44 32.69 -55.50
N LYS A 45 17.25 33.55 -56.52
CA LYS A 45 18.25 33.84 -57.55
C LYS A 45 19.43 34.70 -57.03
N ASN A 46 19.22 35.50 -55.97
CA ASN A 46 20.23 36.41 -55.41
C ASN A 46 21.15 35.73 -54.36
N LYS A 47 22.48 35.78 -54.57
CA LYS A 47 23.52 35.20 -53.69
C LYS A 47 23.45 35.73 -52.24
N LYS A 48 23.25 37.03 -52.02
CA LYS A 48 23.18 37.64 -50.66
C LYS A 48 21.96 37.11 -49.88
N LYS A 49 20.78 37.06 -50.53
CA LYS A 49 19.56 36.51 -49.93
C LYS A 49 19.72 35.00 -49.64
N ARG A 50 20.35 34.24 -50.54
CA ARG A 50 20.61 32.80 -50.34
C ARG A 50 21.43 32.52 -49.07
N ALA A 51 22.45 33.34 -48.77
CA ALA A 51 23.28 33.19 -47.57
C ALA A 51 22.50 33.40 -46.26
N VAL A 52 21.64 34.43 -46.20
CA VAL A 52 20.79 34.72 -45.03
C VAL A 52 19.78 33.59 -44.79
N PHE A 53 19.14 33.09 -45.85
CA PHE A 53 18.20 31.97 -45.76
C PHE A 53 18.88 30.67 -45.32
N LYS A 54 20.12 30.41 -45.77
CA LYS A 54 20.93 29.27 -45.31
C LYS A 54 21.22 29.36 -43.80
N LYS A 55 21.58 30.55 -43.30
CA LYS A 55 21.76 30.79 -41.85
C LYS A 55 20.45 30.58 -41.07
N LYS A 56 19.32 31.08 -41.58
CA LYS A 56 17.98 30.89 -40.95
C LYS A 56 17.56 29.42 -40.91
N ALA A 57 17.77 28.69 -42.00
CA ALA A 57 17.50 27.25 -42.06
C ALA A 57 18.38 26.46 -41.08
N PHE A 58 19.66 26.83 -40.93
CA PHE A 58 20.56 26.22 -39.94
C PHE A 58 20.08 26.47 -38.50
N ARG A 59 19.68 27.72 -38.18
CA ARG A 59 19.10 28.05 -36.86
C ARG A 59 17.82 27.25 -36.57
N LEU A 60 16.92 27.10 -37.54
CA LEU A 60 15.71 26.29 -37.39
C LEU A 60 16.04 24.80 -37.20
N LYS A 61 17.02 24.26 -37.93
CA LYS A 61 17.51 22.87 -37.74
C LYS A 61 18.02 22.65 -36.31
N ASN A 62 18.83 23.57 -35.80
CA ASN A 62 19.34 23.48 -34.42
C ASN A 62 18.22 23.64 -33.38
N LYS A 63 17.25 24.53 -33.62
CA LYS A 63 16.07 24.69 -32.76
C LYS A 63 15.25 23.40 -32.71
N THR A 64 14.97 22.77 -33.84
CA THR A 64 14.27 21.47 -33.89
C THR A 64 15.04 20.40 -33.14
N LYS A 65 16.36 20.28 -33.33
CA LYS A 65 17.19 19.31 -32.58
C LYS A 65 17.12 19.54 -31.07
N LYS A 66 17.21 20.79 -30.62
CA LYS A 66 17.08 21.15 -29.20
C LYS A 66 15.70 20.78 -28.65
N GLN A 67 14.63 21.12 -29.38
CA GLN A 67 13.26 20.78 -28.99
C GLN A 67 13.05 19.27 -28.89
N VAL A 68 13.55 18.49 -29.85
CA VAL A 68 13.47 17.02 -29.80
C VAL A 68 14.27 16.47 -28.62
N ARG A 69 15.50 16.95 -28.39
CA ARG A 69 16.33 16.49 -27.25
C ARG A 69 15.67 16.81 -25.91
N THR A 70 15.15 18.03 -25.74
CA THR A 70 14.46 18.44 -24.51
C THR A 70 13.15 17.69 -24.34
N GLY A 71 12.37 17.50 -25.42
CA GLY A 71 11.15 16.68 -25.38
C GLY A 71 11.43 15.23 -25.00
N LEU A 72 12.48 14.62 -25.57
CA LEU A 72 12.90 13.27 -25.23
C LEU A 72 13.36 13.17 -23.76
N LEU A 73 14.11 14.16 -23.27
CA LEU A 73 14.53 14.21 -21.87
C LEU A 73 13.32 14.22 -20.92
N PHE A 74 12.36 15.13 -21.13
CA PHE A 74 11.15 15.18 -20.32
C PHE A 74 10.28 13.93 -20.47
N PHE A 75 10.25 13.32 -21.65
CA PHE A 75 9.53 12.07 -21.87
C PHE A 75 10.13 10.91 -21.06
N VAL A 76 11.47 10.76 -21.09
CA VAL A 76 12.16 9.72 -20.32
C VAL A 76 12.01 9.96 -18.81
N VAL A 77 12.21 11.19 -18.35
CA VAL A 77 12.03 11.54 -16.93
C VAL A 77 10.57 11.31 -16.49
N GLY A 78 9.60 11.75 -17.29
CA GLY A 78 8.18 11.51 -17.01
C GLY A 78 7.84 10.03 -16.97
N GLY A 79 8.42 9.22 -17.86
CA GLY A 79 8.27 7.77 -17.86
C GLY A 79 8.85 7.11 -16.61
N LEU A 80 10.03 7.52 -16.17
CA LEU A 80 10.65 7.02 -14.93
C LEU A 80 9.80 7.38 -13.69
N LEU A 81 9.32 8.63 -13.62
CA LEU A 81 8.45 9.07 -12.52
C LEU A 81 7.11 8.32 -12.52
N ALA A 82 6.50 8.12 -13.68
CA ALA A 82 5.28 7.33 -13.80
C ALA A 82 5.50 5.87 -13.35
N GLY A 83 6.62 5.26 -13.76
CA GLY A 83 7.02 3.94 -13.29
C GLY A 83 7.21 3.88 -11.77
N GLY A 84 7.87 4.88 -11.19
CA GLY A 84 8.02 5.02 -9.73
C GLY A 84 6.69 5.17 -9.00
N ALA A 85 5.74 5.93 -9.55
CA ALA A 85 4.40 6.07 -8.99
C ALA A 85 3.64 4.73 -9.01
N VAL A 86 3.67 3.99 -10.12
CA VAL A 86 3.05 2.67 -10.23
C VAL A 86 3.67 1.69 -9.25
N PHE A 87 5.00 1.68 -9.14
CA PHE A 87 5.71 0.84 -8.16
C PHE A 87 5.32 1.17 -6.72
N SER A 88 5.28 2.47 -6.36
CA SER A 88 4.84 2.91 -5.03
C SER A 88 3.40 2.46 -4.74
N ARG A 89 2.49 2.60 -5.72
CA ARG A 89 1.11 2.15 -5.57
C ARG A 89 1.01 0.64 -5.40
N TYR A 90 1.79 -0.12 -6.16
CA TYR A 90 1.86 -1.57 -6.03
C TYR A 90 2.33 -1.98 -4.63
N HIS A 91 3.41 -1.36 -4.14
CA HIS A 91 3.93 -1.62 -2.80
C HIS A 91 2.91 -1.31 -1.69
N GLN A 92 2.19 -0.19 -1.80
CA GLN A 92 1.10 0.13 -0.85
C GLN A 92 -0.07 -0.86 -0.92
N ALA A 93 -0.28 -1.52 -2.08
CA ALA A 93 -1.38 -2.46 -2.26
C ALA A 93 -1.06 -3.87 -1.74
N THR A 94 0.23 -4.23 -1.68
CA THR A 94 0.68 -5.57 -1.29
C THR A 94 1.25 -5.64 0.13
N ASN A 95 1.54 -4.51 0.76
CA ASN A 95 2.20 -4.48 2.06
C ASN A 95 1.28 -3.87 3.11
N LEU A 96 1.39 -4.36 4.35
CA LEU A 96 0.62 -3.85 5.48
C LEU A 96 0.94 -2.38 5.76
N SER A 97 -0.10 -1.62 6.10
CA SER A 97 0.07 -0.31 6.71
C SER A 97 0.63 -0.45 8.13
N ASP A 98 1.18 0.63 8.71
CA ASP A 98 1.65 0.61 10.10
C ASP A 98 0.50 0.22 11.05
N ARG A 99 -0.69 0.79 10.81
CA ARG A 99 -1.90 0.50 11.61
C ARG A 99 -2.33 -0.97 11.53
N ASP A 100 -2.27 -1.56 10.35
CA ASP A 100 -2.64 -2.98 10.17
C ASP A 100 -1.55 -3.90 10.73
N SER A 101 -0.28 -3.52 10.59
CA SER A 101 0.85 -4.23 11.21
C SER A 101 0.69 -4.26 12.73
N ASP A 102 0.43 -3.10 13.35
CA ASP A 102 0.18 -3.00 14.80
C ASP A 102 -1.02 -3.85 15.22
N GLY A 103 -2.11 -3.84 14.44
CA GLY A 103 -3.30 -4.64 14.73
C GLY A 103 -3.04 -6.14 14.67
N ILE A 104 -2.25 -6.59 13.69
CA ILE A 104 -1.84 -7.99 13.57
C ILE A 104 -0.95 -8.40 14.75
N VAL A 105 0.03 -7.57 15.09
CA VAL A 105 0.95 -7.79 16.22
C VAL A 105 0.19 -7.85 17.53
N GLU A 106 -0.67 -6.87 17.80
CA GLU A 106 -1.53 -6.85 18.98
C GLU A 106 -2.41 -8.11 19.04
N GLY A 107 -3.02 -8.48 17.92
CA GLY A 107 -3.88 -9.66 17.86
C GLY A 107 -3.14 -10.98 18.09
N TYR A 108 -1.88 -11.10 17.63
CA TYR A 108 -1.02 -12.25 17.93
C TYR A 108 -0.83 -12.42 19.44
N TYR A 109 -0.49 -11.33 20.13
CA TYR A 109 -0.33 -11.35 21.57
C TYR A 109 -1.64 -11.64 22.30
N LEU A 110 -2.74 -11.02 21.89
CA LEU A 110 -4.04 -11.23 22.53
C LEU A 110 -4.53 -12.67 22.38
N LEU A 111 -4.40 -13.27 21.19
CA LEU A 111 -4.76 -14.68 20.97
C LEU A 111 -3.90 -15.61 21.84
N THR A 112 -2.59 -15.39 21.85
CA THR A 112 -1.65 -16.19 22.67
C THR A 112 -1.97 -16.07 24.16
N ARG A 113 -2.17 -14.85 24.67
CA ARG A 113 -2.52 -14.62 26.08
C ARG A 113 -3.89 -15.18 26.45
N THR A 114 -4.85 -15.14 25.53
CA THR A 114 -6.19 -15.69 25.76
C THR A 114 -6.13 -17.21 25.86
N GLU A 115 -5.38 -17.87 24.97
CA GLU A 115 -5.12 -19.30 25.05
C GLU A 115 -4.41 -19.69 26.36
N GLU A 116 -3.35 -18.95 26.75
CA GLU A 116 -2.63 -19.15 28.02
C GLU A 116 -3.57 -18.99 29.23
N GLN A 117 -4.43 -17.97 29.27
CA GLN A 117 -5.37 -17.77 30.37
C GLN A 117 -6.45 -18.84 30.42
N LEU A 118 -7.00 -19.26 29.27
CA LEU A 118 -7.96 -20.36 29.18
C LEU A 118 -7.39 -21.66 29.73
N ALA A 119 -6.14 -21.98 29.39
CA ALA A 119 -5.46 -23.18 29.91
C ALA A 119 -5.38 -23.22 31.44
N THR A 120 -5.30 -22.06 32.11
CA THR A 120 -5.24 -22.00 33.58
C THR A 120 -6.60 -22.11 34.30
N ILE A 121 -7.72 -22.09 33.57
CA ILE A 121 -9.08 -22.12 34.18
C ILE A 121 -9.35 -23.41 34.96
N LYS A 122 -8.81 -24.54 34.49
CA LYS A 122 -9.06 -25.86 35.11
C LYS A 122 -8.39 -26.01 36.48
N ASP A 123 -7.28 -25.30 36.70
CA ASP A 123 -6.45 -25.43 37.91
C ASP A 123 -6.46 -24.17 38.81
N THR A 124 -7.27 -23.16 38.48
CA THR A 124 -7.25 -21.89 39.20
C THR A 124 -7.90 -22.00 40.58
N LYS A 125 -7.16 -21.59 41.61
CA LYS A 125 -7.70 -21.38 42.97
C LYS A 125 -8.31 -19.98 43.15
N ASN A 126 -8.12 -19.08 42.18
CA ASN A 126 -8.61 -17.71 42.22
C ASN A 126 -9.47 -17.40 40.98
N ALA A 127 -10.71 -17.90 41.01
CA ALA A 127 -11.67 -17.77 39.92
C ALA A 127 -11.97 -16.30 39.57
N GLU A 128 -12.00 -15.39 40.57
CA GLU A 128 -12.29 -13.98 40.35
C GLU A 128 -11.19 -13.27 39.56
N LYS A 129 -9.91 -13.54 39.88
CA LYS A 129 -8.77 -13.02 39.12
C LYS A 129 -8.76 -13.56 37.69
N THR A 130 -8.97 -14.87 37.52
CA THR A 130 -9.03 -15.48 36.18
C THR A 130 -10.18 -14.89 35.36
N ARG A 131 -11.36 -14.69 35.95
CA ARG A 131 -12.52 -14.05 35.32
C ARG A 131 -12.19 -12.64 34.86
N LYS A 132 -11.56 -11.84 35.73
CA LYS A 132 -11.15 -10.48 35.40
C LYS A 132 -10.19 -10.45 34.22
N ASN A 133 -9.16 -11.30 34.23
CA ASN A 133 -8.18 -11.37 33.15
C ASN A 133 -8.81 -11.75 31.80
N ILE A 134 -9.67 -12.77 31.79
CA ILE A 134 -10.37 -13.20 30.57
C ILE A 134 -11.27 -12.09 30.07
N ARG A 135 -11.99 -11.40 30.96
CA ARG A 135 -12.85 -10.28 30.59
C ARG A 135 -12.06 -9.11 29.99
N GLU A 136 -10.90 -8.80 30.54
CA GLU A 136 -10.00 -7.78 29.99
C GLU A 136 -9.48 -8.15 28.60
N LEU A 137 -9.07 -9.41 28.40
CA LEU A 137 -8.64 -9.91 27.08
C LEU A 137 -9.80 -9.90 26.08
N ALA A 138 -10.97 -10.40 26.49
CA ALA A 138 -12.18 -10.43 25.68
C ALA A 138 -12.62 -9.02 25.25
N ALA A 139 -12.53 -8.04 26.16
CA ALA A 139 -12.80 -6.64 25.85
C ALA A 139 -11.83 -6.11 24.77
N LYS A 140 -10.53 -6.36 24.90
CA LYS A 140 -9.53 -5.96 23.88
C LYS A 140 -9.78 -6.64 22.53
N LEU A 141 -10.07 -7.93 22.52
CA LEU A 141 -10.45 -8.69 21.31
C LEU A 141 -11.70 -8.10 20.65
N SER A 142 -12.74 -7.79 21.43
CA SER A 142 -13.98 -7.17 20.92
C SER A 142 -13.72 -5.80 20.27
N GLY A 143 -12.71 -5.08 20.75
CA GLY A 143 -12.25 -3.81 20.19
C GLY A 143 -11.74 -3.92 18.75
N PHE A 144 -11.40 -5.11 18.25
CA PHE A 144 -11.05 -5.28 16.84
C PHE A 144 -12.23 -5.00 15.89
N GLY A 145 -13.46 -4.92 16.40
CA GLY A 145 -14.63 -4.57 15.59
C GLY A 145 -14.63 -3.16 15.01
N VAL A 146 -13.78 -2.25 15.52
CA VAL A 146 -13.59 -0.91 14.92
C VAL A 146 -12.42 -0.84 13.94
N ARG A 147 -11.65 -1.93 13.81
CA ARG A 147 -10.54 -2.01 12.85
C ARG A 147 -11.06 -2.42 11.48
N TYR A 148 -10.53 -1.75 10.46
CA TYR A 148 -10.78 -2.04 9.05
C TYR A 148 -9.46 -2.03 8.32
N ALA A 149 -9.29 -2.93 7.36
CA ALA A 149 -8.11 -2.98 6.50
C ALA A 149 -7.85 -1.64 5.82
N ASP A 150 -6.58 -1.29 5.58
CA ASP A 150 -6.25 -0.12 4.76
C ASP A 150 -6.91 -0.25 3.36
N PRO A 151 -7.72 0.73 2.93
CA PRO A 151 -8.41 0.70 1.63
C PRO A 151 -7.45 0.70 0.43
N ARG A 152 -6.15 0.95 0.65
CA ARG A 152 -5.12 0.91 -0.40
C ARG A 152 -4.72 -0.49 -0.80
N LEU A 153 -4.93 -1.46 0.10
CA LEU A 153 -4.59 -2.85 -0.13
C LEU A 153 -5.36 -3.41 -1.33
N THR A 154 -4.83 -4.48 -1.89
CA THR A 154 -5.57 -5.35 -2.81
C THR A 154 -6.89 -5.81 -2.18
N VAL A 155 -7.91 -6.08 -3.02
CA VAL A 155 -9.23 -6.55 -2.55
C VAL A 155 -9.09 -7.82 -1.71
N ASP A 156 -8.23 -8.75 -2.12
CA ASP A 156 -7.96 -9.98 -1.38
C ASP A 156 -7.29 -9.71 -0.04
N GLY A 157 -6.28 -8.82 -0.01
CA GLY A 157 -5.64 -8.38 1.23
C GLY A 157 -6.62 -7.73 2.20
N GLN A 158 -7.50 -6.86 1.71
CA GLN A 158 -8.57 -6.24 2.52
C GLN A 158 -9.54 -7.29 3.07
N LYS A 159 -9.96 -8.24 2.23
CA LYS A 159 -10.87 -9.32 2.62
C LYS A 159 -10.26 -10.20 3.72
N MET A 160 -8.99 -10.58 3.60
CA MET A 160 -8.30 -11.38 4.61
C MET A 160 -8.22 -10.66 5.96
N LEU A 161 -7.78 -9.40 5.96
CA LEU A 161 -7.67 -8.58 7.17
C LEU A 161 -9.03 -8.32 7.83
N ASN A 162 -10.03 -7.92 7.05
CA ASN A 162 -11.36 -7.66 7.58
C ASN A 162 -11.99 -8.94 8.15
N ARG A 163 -11.79 -10.09 7.50
CA ARG A 163 -12.21 -11.38 8.05
C ARG A 163 -11.53 -11.66 9.38
N TYR A 164 -10.22 -11.46 9.47
CA TYR A 164 -9.48 -11.64 10.73
C TYR A 164 -9.98 -10.71 11.84
N TYR A 165 -10.15 -9.41 11.57
CA TYR A 165 -10.68 -8.46 12.54
C TYR A 165 -12.11 -8.82 13.00
N SER A 166 -12.97 -9.29 12.08
CA SER A 166 -14.31 -9.78 12.45
C SER A 166 -14.26 -11.00 13.36
N GLN A 167 -13.39 -11.97 13.04
CA GLN A 167 -13.26 -13.19 13.86
C GLN A 167 -12.68 -12.88 15.25
N MET A 168 -11.72 -11.94 15.35
CA MET A 168 -11.21 -11.43 16.62
C MET A 168 -12.32 -10.77 17.44
N LYS A 169 -13.14 -9.92 16.81
CA LYS A 169 -14.29 -9.28 17.44
C LYS A 169 -15.29 -10.31 17.96
N GLU A 170 -15.68 -11.26 17.11
CA GLU A 170 -16.63 -12.33 17.45
C GLU A 170 -16.13 -13.16 18.63
N LEU A 171 -14.87 -13.59 18.60
CA LEU A 171 -14.23 -14.31 19.71
C LEU A 171 -14.28 -13.51 21.02
N GLY A 172 -13.93 -12.22 20.97
CA GLY A 172 -13.98 -11.34 22.13
C GLY A 172 -15.38 -11.15 22.71
N LEU A 173 -16.38 -10.92 21.84
CA LEU A 173 -17.77 -10.79 22.27
C LEU A 173 -18.30 -12.09 22.90
N ASN A 174 -17.98 -13.24 22.28
CA ASN A 174 -18.40 -14.53 22.78
C ASN A 174 -17.75 -14.85 24.13
N LEU A 175 -16.44 -14.60 24.30
CA LEU A 175 -15.74 -14.84 25.57
C LEU A 175 -16.22 -13.91 26.70
N ASN A 176 -16.54 -12.65 26.40
CA ASN A 176 -16.97 -11.67 27.41
C ASN A 176 -18.31 -12.06 28.07
N ASN A 177 -19.12 -12.86 27.39
CA ASN A 177 -20.44 -13.30 27.87
C ASN A 177 -20.38 -14.61 28.68
N GLN A 178 -19.22 -15.26 28.79
CA GLN A 178 -19.10 -16.53 29.51
C GLN A 178 -18.80 -16.34 31.00
N SER A 179 -19.33 -17.25 31.81
CA SER A 179 -18.93 -17.41 33.22
C SER A 179 -17.71 -18.36 33.33
N ILE A 180 -17.01 -18.33 34.47
CA ILE A 180 -15.88 -19.25 34.69
C ILE A 180 -16.35 -20.70 34.76
N GLU A 181 -17.52 -20.92 35.37
CA GLU A 181 -18.14 -22.24 35.50
C GLU A 181 -18.48 -22.81 34.12
N SER A 182 -19.01 -21.98 33.21
CA SER A 182 -19.26 -22.36 31.82
C SER A 182 -17.96 -22.73 31.09
N LEU A 183 -16.88 -21.95 31.30
CA LEU A 183 -15.58 -22.22 30.69
C LEU A 183 -14.82 -23.40 31.31
N GLN A 184 -15.26 -23.90 32.47
CA GLN A 184 -14.76 -25.14 33.07
C GLN A 184 -15.46 -26.39 32.49
N ASP A 185 -16.65 -26.23 31.90
CA ASP A 185 -17.27 -27.29 31.13
C ASP A 185 -16.37 -27.70 29.97
N LYS A 186 -16.14 -29.01 29.83
CA LYS A 186 -15.21 -29.55 28.85
C LYS A 186 -15.60 -29.17 27.42
N THR A 187 -16.89 -29.21 27.09
CA THR A 187 -17.38 -28.94 25.74
C THR A 187 -17.15 -27.48 25.39
N THR A 188 -17.60 -26.58 26.26
CA THR A 188 -17.40 -25.13 26.08
C THR A 188 -15.93 -24.77 25.98
N TYR A 189 -15.09 -25.36 26.85
CA TYR A 189 -13.64 -25.15 26.81
C TYR A 189 -13.03 -25.59 25.47
N ASP A 190 -13.33 -26.81 25.02
CA ASP A 190 -12.77 -27.38 23.80
C ASP A 190 -13.22 -26.56 22.56
N ASP A 191 -14.47 -26.08 22.55
CA ASP A 191 -14.99 -25.20 21.49
C ASP A 191 -14.23 -23.87 21.42
N TYR A 192 -13.98 -23.20 22.55
CA TYR A 192 -13.22 -21.94 22.56
C TYR A 192 -11.75 -22.13 22.17
N VAL A 193 -11.13 -23.25 22.56
CA VAL A 193 -9.78 -23.59 22.11
C VAL A 193 -9.77 -23.77 20.59
N ALA A 194 -10.75 -24.48 20.03
CA ALA A 194 -10.89 -24.66 18.59
C ALA A 194 -11.11 -23.33 17.85
N ASP A 195 -11.95 -22.44 18.38
CA ASP A 195 -12.18 -21.11 17.83
C ASP A 195 -10.89 -20.28 17.82
N ILE A 196 -10.12 -20.28 18.92
CA ILE A 196 -8.82 -19.60 18.97
C ILE A 196 -7.88 -20.15 17.90
N LYS A 197 -7.77 -21.48 17.74
CA LYS A 197 -6.94 -22.12 16.71
C LYS A 197 -7.38 -21.74 15.30
N LYS A 198 -8.68 -21.63 15.06
CA LYS A 198 -9.24 -21.17 13.79
C LYS A 198 -8.82 -19.73 13.49
N VAL A 199 -8.89 -18.82 14.46
CA VAL A 199 -8.44 -17.43 14.28
C VAL A 199 -6.93 -17.36 14.08
N GLN A 200 -6.14 -18.12 14.84
CA GLN A 200 -4.68 -18.24 14.64
C GLN A 200 -4.33 -18.76 13.23
N THR A 201 -5.12 -19.69 12.68
CA THR A 201 -4.92 -20.18 11.31
C THR A 201 -5.15 -19.08 10.27
N ILE A 202 -6.18 -18.24 10.46
CA ILE A 202 -6.41 -17.07 9.62
C ILE A 202 -5.24 -16.10 9.73
N GLN A 203 -4.73 -15.86 10.94
CA GLN A 203 -3.56 -15.01 11.16
C GLN A 203 -2.31 -15.53 10.45
N LYS A 204 -2.05 -16.84 10.48
CA LYS A 204 -0.94 -17.45 9.74
C LYS A 204 -1.05 -17.26 8.23
N ASN A 205 -2.27 -17.35 7.68
CA ASN A 205 -2.50 -17.05 6.26
C ASN A 205 -2.20 -15.59 5.93
N ILE A 206 -2.53 -14.67 6.84
CA ILE A 206 -2.18 -13.24 6.72
C ILE A 206 -0.66 -13.07 6.76
N PHE A 207 0.04 -13.74 7.69
CA PHE A 207 1.51 -13.71 7.74
C PHE A 207 2.13 -14.20 6.44
N ALA A 208 1.64 -15.30 5.87
CA ALA A 208 2.12 -15.82 4.59
C ALA A 208 1.86 -14.84 3.45
N TYR A 209 0.65 -14.26 3.37
CA TYR A 209 0.27 -13.33 2.31
C TYR A 209 1.11 -12.05 2.33
N PHE A 210 1.26 -11.44 3.51
CA PHE A 210 2.00 -10.19 3.69
C PHE A 210 3.48 -10.39 4.01
N LYS A 211 3.96 -11.64 4.02
CA LYS A 211 5.34 -12.03 4.34
C LYS A 211 5.82 -11.47 5.68
N VAL A 212 4.94 -11.51 6.69
CA VAL A 212 5.28 -11.12 8.07
C VAL A 212 6.16 -12.19 8.68
N ASN A 213 7.26 -11.78 9.33
CA ASN A 213 8.13 -12.69 10.04
C ASN A 213 7.55 -13.01 11.43
N GLU A 214 6.87 -14.15 11.56
CA GLU A 214 6.30 -14.64 12.82
C GLU A 214 7.38 -14.81 13.92
N THR A 215 8.58 -15.28 13.56
CA THR A 215 9.67 -15.48 14.54
C THR A 215 10.13 -14.18 15.19
N ALA A 216 10.02 -13.05 14.49
CA ALA A 216 10.33 -11.73 15.07
C ALA A 216 9.28 -11.28 16.10
N LEU A 217 8.06 -11.82 16.05
CA LEU A 217 7.00 -11.55 17.03
C LEU A 217 7.16 -12.41 18.27
N GLU A 218 7.62 -13.65 18.12
CA GLU A 218 7.91 -14.55 19.25
C GLU A 218 9.03 -14.02 20.15
N GLN A 219 10.04 -13.36 19.56
CA GLN A 219 11.20 -12.82 20.28
C GLN A 219 10.93 -11.53 21.07
N LYS A 220 9.80 -10.85 20.84
CA LYS A 220 9.42 -9.63 21.56
C LYS A 220 8.63 -9.90 22.86
N LYS A 221 8.56 -11.17 23.30
CA LYS A 221 7.99 -11.57 24.59
C LYS A 221 8.79 -11.04 25.79
#